data_AF-A0A0J9X5G4-F1
#
_entry.id   AF-A0A0J9X5G4-F1
#
_cell.length_a   1.000
_cell.length_b   1.000
_cell.length_c   1.000
_cell.angle_alpha   90.00
_cell.angle_beta   90.00
_cell.angle_gamma   90.00
#
_symmetry.space_group_name_H-M   'P 1'
#
loop_
_entity.id
_entity.type
_entity.pdbx_description
1 polymer ?
#
loop_
_entity_poly.entity_id
_entity_poly.type
_entity_poly.pdbx_seq_one_letter_code
_entity_poly.pdbx_strand_id
1 'polypeptide(L)'
;MLRSFQNLKGTVTLFHVPTSIISKNIAAVIKQKYPVQSTHNFNVEVTESRPTTDQLSIIRSSKGVPAEFKEETSSGVLGKVPILVDWDNGKVAIDNEAQALKILSDKDNESN
;
A
#
# COMPACT_ATOMS: atom_id res chain seq x y z
N MET A 1 5.48 -17.37 21.22
CA MET A 1 4.87 -18.17 20.14
C MET A 1 4.19 -17.20 19.18
N LEU A 2 4.71 -17.01 17.97
CA LEU A 2 4.09 -16.16 16.93
C LEU A 2 4.26 -16.85 15.57
N ARG A 3 3.51 -17.94 15.37
CA ARG A 3 3.41 -18.63 14.07
C ARG A 3 1.93 -18.76 13.73
N SER A 4 1.35 -17.70 13.18
CA SER A 4 -0.02 -17.75 12.63
C SER A 4 -0.17 -16.98 11.31
N PHE A 5 0.92 -16.48 10.70
CA PHE A 5 0.86 -15.77 9.42
C PHE A 5 1.03 -16.67 8.19
N GLN A 6 1.16 -17.99 8.35
CA GLN A 6 1.43 -18.90 7.22
C GLN A 6 0.26 -19.06 6.23
N ASN A 7 -0.95 -18.55 6.53
CA ASN A 7 -2.14 -18.70 5.69
C ASN A 7 -3.00 -17.42 5.58
N LEU A 8 -2.48 -16.26 5.96
CA LEU A 8 -3.19 -15.01 5.75
C LEU A 8 -2.89 -14.54 4.32
N LYS A 9 -3.92 -14.45 3.47
CA LYS A 9 -3.82 -13.78 2.17
C LYS A 9 -3.12 -12.44 2.40
N GLY A 10 -2.03 -12.17 1.69
CA GLY A 10 -1.30 -10.91 1.84
C GLY A 10 -2.23 -9.72 1.64
N THR A 11 -2.02 -8.60 2.33
CA THR A 11 -2.87 -7.41 2.20
C THR A 11 -2.07 -6.27 1.61
N VAL A 12 -2.64 -5.63 0.59
CA VAL A 12 -2.16 -4.38 0.02
C VAL A 12 -3.19 -3.30 0.29
N THR A 13 -2.79 -2.23 0.95
CA THR A 13 -3.68 -1.10 1.27
C THR A 13 -3.23 0.15 0.52
N LEU A 14 -4.16 0.77 -0.22
CA LEU A 14 -4.02 2.10 -0.78
C LEU A 14 -4.69 3.13 0.13
N PHE A 15 -3.89 4.02 0.70
CA PHE A 15 -4.34 5.26 1.32
C PHE A 15 -4.62 6.28 0.20
N HIS A 16 -5.87 6.34 -0.22
CA HIS A 16 -6.35 7.17 -1.32
C HIS A 16 -6.49 8.63 -0.91
N VAL A 17 -5.84 9.50 -1.67
CA VAL A 17 -6.00 10.95 -1.58
C VAL A 17 -6.78 11.46 -2.80
N PRO A 18 -8.06 11.87 -2.66
CA PRO A 18 -8.91 12.24 -3.80
C PRO A 18 -8.48 13.55 -4.49
N THR A 19 -7.58 14.32 -3.87
CA THR A 19 -6.99 15.52 -4.49
C THR A 19 -5.81 15.21 -5.41
N SER A 20 -5.19 14.02 -5.30
CA SER A 20 -4.03 13.63 -6.11
C SER A 20 -4.45 12.89 -7.38
N ILE A 21 -3.88 13.29 -8.52
CA ILE A 21 -4.10 12.63 -9.82
C ILE A 21 -3.55 11.19 -9.77
N ILE A 22 -2.35 11.02 -9.22
CA ILE A 22 -1.68 9.71 -9.04
C ILE A 22 -2.60 8.76 -8.27
N SER A 23 -3.17 9.25 -7.17
CA SER A 23 -4.07 8.47 -6.33
C SER A 23 -5.32 7.97 -7.08
N LYS A 24 -5.89 8.83 -7.94
CA LYS A 24 -7.05 8.46 -8.77
C LYS A 24 -6.69 7.41 -9.80
N ASN A 25 -5.52 7.54 -10.44
CA ASN A 25 -5.05 6.57 -11.41
C ASN A 25 -4.86 5.19 -10.76
N ILE A 26 -4.16 5.12 -9.62
CA ILE A 26 -3.95 3.87 -8.89
C ILE A 26 -5.30 3.28 -8.44
N ALA A 27 -6.20 4.10 -7.87
CA ALA A 27 -7.51 3.62 -7.45
C ALA A 27 -8.36 3.11 -8.63
N ALA A 28 -8.29 3.75 -9.80
CA ALA A 28 -8.97 3.29 -11.01
C ALA A 28 -8.43 1.94 -11.48
N VAL A 29 -7.10 1.76 -11.49
CA VAL A 29 -6.46 0.47 -11.80
C VAL A 29 -6.87 -0.60 -10.81
N ILE A 30 -6.91 -0.28 -9.51
CA ILE A 30 -7.32 -1.24 -8.48
C ILE A 30 -8.77 -1.69 -8.72
N LYS A 31 -9.68 -0.74 -8.95
CA LYS A 31 -11.10 -1.03 -9.22
C LYS A 31 -11.28 -1.86 -10.50
N GLN A 32 -10.47 -1.62 -11.53
CA GLN A 32 -10.56 -2.34 -12.80
C GLN A 32 -9.98 -3.76 -12.72
N LYS A 33 -8.80 -3.92 -12.11
CA LYS A 33 -8.05 -5.19 -12.11
C LYS A 33 -8.38 -6.10 -10.92
N TYR A 34 -8.79 -5.51 -9.80
CA TYR A 34 -9.13 -6.21 -8.56
C TYR A 34 -10.58 -5.92 -8.10
N PRO A 35 -11.61 -6.06 -8.98
CA PRO A 35 -12.99 -5.76 -8.61
C PRO A 35 -13.59 -6.78 -7.61
N VAL A 36 -13.03 -8.00 -7.57
CA VAL A 36 -13.49 -9.10 -6.72
C VAL A 36 -12.28 -9.68 -5.98
N GLN A 37 -12.19 -9.44 -4.67
CA GLN A 37 -11.04 -9.89 -3.86
C GLN A 37 -10.89 -11.42 -3.82
N SER A 38 -11.99 -12.16 -4.01
CA SER A 38 -11.98 -13.63 -3.97
C SER A 38 -11.23 -14.28 -5.13
N THR A 39 -11.03 -13.57 -6.26
CA THR A 39 -10.31 -14.09 -7.43
C THR A 39 -8.80 -13.96 -7.33
N HIS A 40 -8.31 -13.26 -6.29
CA HIS A 40 -6.90 -12.97 -6.08
C HIS A 40 -6.39 -13.64 -4.79
N ASN A 41 -5.10 -13.98 -4.77
CA ASN A 41 -4.46 -14.62 -3.61
C ASN A 41 -4.03 -13.60 -2.53
N PHE A 42 -4.28 -12.32 -2.78
CA PHE A 42 -4.06 -11.21 -1.86
C PHE A 42 -5.29 -10.30 -1.83
N ASN A 43 -5.46 -9.58 -0.72
CA ASN A 43 -6.50 -8.59 -0.54
C ASN A 43 -5.99 -7.21 -0.97
N VAL A 44 -6.82 -6.44 -1.68
CA VAL A 44 -6.55 -5.04 -1.99
C VAL A 44 -7.63 -4.17 -1.34
N GLU A 45 -7.19 -3.28 -0.46
CA GLU A 45 -8.04 -2.34 0.26
C GLU A 45 -7.75 -0.92 -0.18
N VAL A 46 -8.80 -0.12 -0.39
CA VAL A 46 -8.69 1.31 -0.70
C VAL A 46 -9.39 2.08 0.40
N THR A 47 -8.65 2.94 1.10
CA THR A 47 -9.16 3.75 2.21
C THR A 47 -8.78 5.21 2.01
N GLU A 48 -9.71 6.12 2.24
CA GLU A 48 -9.45 7.57 2.25
C GLU A 48 -9.05 8.07 3.64
N SER A 49 -9.09 7.18 4.64
CA SER A 49 -8.67 7.49 5.99
C SER A 49 -7.15 7.62 6.05
N ARG A 50 -6.66 8.50 6.93
CA ARG A 50 -5.21 8.64 7.13
C ARG A 50 -4.65 7.38 7.80
N PRO A 51 -3.39 6.99 7.49
CA PRO A 51 -2.72 5.92 8.22
C PRO A 51 -2.64 6.24 9.71
N THR A 52 -2.83 5.22 10.56
CA THR A 52 -2.68 5.36 12.02
C THR A 52 -1.21 5.49 12.42
N THR A 53 -0.92 5.95 13.64
CA THR A 53 0.46 6.10 14.14
C THR A 53 1.25 4.79 14.11
N ASP A 54 0.63 3.68 14.48
CA ASP A 54 1.24 2.34 14.39
C ASP A 54 1.52 1.95 12.93
N GLN A 55 0.57 2.18 12.03
CA GLN A 55 0.74 1.94 10.59
C GLN A 55 1.88 2.79 10.01
N LEU A 56 2.00 4.06 10.41
CA LEU A 56 3.08 4.94 9.97
C LEU A 56 4.45 4.44 10.41
N SER A 57 4.57 3.90 11.61
CA SER A 57 5.83 3.35 12.11
C SER A 57 6.29 2.15 11.27
N ILE A 58 5.34 1.29 10.87
CA ILE A 58 5.61 0.18 9.95
C ILE A 58 5.99 0.72 8.57
N ILE A 59 5.20 1.64 8.02
CA ILE A 59 5.45 2.27 6.71
C ILE A 59 6.86 2.83 6.66
N ARG A 60 7.30 3.62 7.65
CA ARG A 60 8.66 4.20 7.69
C ARG A 60 9.78 3.15 7.66
N SER A 61 9.51 1.98 8.25
CA SER A 61 10.45 0.85 8.30
C SER A 61 10.42 0.00 7.02
N SER A 62 9.44 0.20 6.15
CA SER A 62 9.26 -0.54 4.90
C SER A 62 10.29 -0.16 3.83
N LYS A 63 10.50 -1.09 2.90
CA LYS A 63 11.34 -0.93 1.72
C LYS A 63 10.62 -0.05 0.70
N GLY A 64 11.31 0.94 0.15
CA GLY A 64 10.75 1.88 -0.82
C GLY A 64 10.33 3.23 -0.25
N VAL A 65 10.40 3.42 1.08
CA VAL A 65 10.28 4.76 1.68
C VAL A 65 11.52 5.60 1.33
N PRO A 66 11.36 6.76 0.67
CA PRO A 66 12.44 7.70 0.48
C PRO A 66 12.94 8.25 1.83
N ALA A 67 14.23 8.58 1.94
CA ALA A 67 14.82 9.03 3.20
C ALA A 67 14.11 10.25 3.82
N GLU A 68 13.58 11.14 2.98
CA GLU A 68 12.81 12.33 3.40
C GLU A 68 11.55 12.00 4.23
N PHE A 69 10.96 10.83 4.00
CA PHE A 69 9.76 10.37 4.71
C PHE A 69 10.07 9.48 5.92
N LYS A 70 11.32 9.01 6.07
CA LYS A 70 11.75 8.19 7.21
C LYS A 70 11.93 9.02 8.48
N GLU A 71 12.45 10.24 8.31
CA GLU A 71 12.68 11.17 9.41
C GLU A 71 11.44 12.00 9.77
N GLU A 72 10.39 11.95 8.93
CA GLU A 72 9.13 12.62 9.20
C GLU A 72 8.41 11.93 10.38
N THR A 73 8.52 12.53 11.57
CA THR A 73 7.93 12.00 12.81
C THR A 73 6.42 12.19 12.91
N SER A 74 5.85 13.13 12.14
CA SER A 74 4.44 13.52 12.19
C SER A 74 3.69 13.08 10.93
N SER A 75 2.39 12.79 10.97
CA SER A 75 1.58 12.39 9.79
C SER A 75 1.40 13.49 8.72
N GLY A 76 2.27 14.50 8.70
CA GLY A 76 2.03 15.78 8.04
C GLY A 76 2.01 15.69 6.52
N VAL A 77 2.95 14.95 5.92
CA VAL A 77 3.05 14.76 4.47
C VAL A 77 2.60 13.35 4.12
N LEU A 78 2.98 12.33 4.90
CA LEU A 78 2.51 10.94 4.69
C LEU A 78 0.98 10.79 4.77
N GLY A 79 0.28 11.67 5.50
CA GLY A 79 -1.19 11.69 5.54
C GLY A 79 -1.87 12.49 4.42
N LYS A 80 -1.10 13.10 3.51
CA LYS A 80 -1.58 14.00 2.43
C LYS A 80 -1.20 13.54 1.03
N VAL A 81 -0.30 12.58 0.91
CA VAL A 81 0.09 11.96 -0.37
C VAL A 81 -0.50 10.56 -0.46
N PRO A 82 -0.78 10.04 -1.67
CA PRO A 82 -1.20 8.66 -1.81
C PRO A 82 -0.09 7.70 -1.40
N ILE A 83 -0.44 6.72 -0.59
CA ILE A 83 0.49 5.67 -0.14
C ILE A 83 -0.11 4.32 -0.45
N LEU A 84 0.63 3.49 -1.18
CA LEU A 84 0.30 2.07 -1.36
C LEU A 84 1.28 1.23 -0.54
N VAL A 85 0.76 0.43 0.38
CA VAL A 85 1.53 -0.40 1.30
C VAL A 85 1.22 -1.87 1.05
N ASP A 86 2.25 -2.67 0.80
CA ASP A 86 2.19 -4.13 0.87
C ASP A 86 2.65 -4.56 2.27
N TRP A 87 1.70 -4.97 3.11
CA TRP A 87 1.94 -5.37 4.49
C TRP A 87 2.70 -6.69 4.63
N ASP A 88 2.72 -7.49 3.57
CA ASP A 88 3.30 -8.82 3.58
C ASP A 88 4.79 -8.78 3.20
N ASN A 89 5.12 -8.06 2.12
CA ASN A 89 6.50 -7.90 1.67
C ASN A 89 7.21 -6.69 2.29
N GLY A 90 6.48 -5.84 3.01
CA GLY A 90 6.99 -4.57 3.53
C GLY A 90 7.48 -3.64 2.41
N LYS A 91 6.80 -3.65 1.26
CA LYS A 91 7.06 -2.72 0.14
C LYS A 91 6.09 -1.54 0.25
N VAL A 92 6.54 -0.34 -0.06
CA VAL A 92 5.67 0.84 -0.07
C VAL A 92 6.00 1.76 -1.23
N ALA A 93 4.95 2.34 -1.82
CA ALA A 93 5.02 3.40 -2.81
C ALA A 93 4.37 4.66 -2.24
N ILE A 94 5.13 5.76 -2.19
CA ILE A 94 4.69 7.06 -1.69
C ILE A 94 4.71 8.02 -2.88
N ASP A 95 3.55 8.58 -3.22
CA ASP A 95 3.37 9.53 -4.33
C ASP A 95 3.98 9.06 -5.67
N ASN A 96 4.00 7.75 -5.91
CA ASN A 96 4.64 7.17 -7.08
C ASN A 96 3.78 6.08 -7.72
N GLU A 97 3.15 6.42 -8.85
CA GLU A 97 2.28 5.52 -9.60
C GLU A 97 3.02 4.29 -10.11
N ALA A 98 4.19 4.47 -10.72
CA ALA A 98 4.96 3.37 -11.32
C ALA A 98 5.39 2.34 -10.27
N GLN A 99 5.83 2.80 -9.10
CA GLN A 99 6.17 1.92 -7.98
C GLN A 99 4.93 1.19 -7.44
N ALA A 100 3.81 1.89 -7.29
CA ALA A 100 2.56 1.29 -6.83
C ALA A 100 2.07 0.17 -7.76
N LEU A 101 2.07 0.42 -9.07
CA LEU A 101 1.70 -0.57 -10.09
C LEU A 101 2.67 -1.75 -10.12
N LYS A 102 3.96 -1.49 -9.91
CA LYS A 102 4.97 -2.54 -9.80
C LYS A 102 4.72 -3.44 -8.59
N ILE A 103 4.42 -2.88 -7.42
CA ILE A 103 4.10 -3.66 -6.21
C ILE A 103 2.86 -4.53 -6.45
N LEU A 104 1.79 -3.97 -7.02
CA LEU A 104 0.58 -4.73 -7.35
C LEU A 104 0.86 -5.87 -8.34
N SER A 105 1.70 -5.62 -9.35
CA SER A 105 2.05 -6.63 -10.36
C SER A 105 2.99 -7.70 -9.81
N ASP A 106 3.97 -7.32 -8.99
CA ASP A 106 4.83 -8.27 -8.26
C ASP A 106 3.96 -9.17 -7.37
N LYS A 107 2.98 -8.61 -6.67
CA LYS A 107 2.10 -9.38 -5.79
C LYS A 107 1.23 -10.39 -6.54
N ASP A 108 0.78 -10.00 -7.72
CA ASP A 108 0.05 -10.85 -8.67
C ASP A 108 0.93 -12.00 -9.19
N ASN A 109 2.21 -11.73 -9.48
CA ASN A 109 3.17 -12.75 -9.94
C ASN A 109 3.63 -13.69 -8.83
N GLU A 110 3.83 -13.19 -7.61
CA GLU A 110 4.15 -14.02 -6.42
C GLU A 110 3.00 -14.96 -6.05
N SER A 111 1.80 -14.69 -6.55
CA SER A 111 0.58 -15.44 -6.30
C SER A 111 0.30 -16.55 -7.32
N ASN A 112 1.02 -16.60 -8.44
CA ASN A 112 0.91 -17.64 -9.48
C ASN A 112 1.94 -18.75 -9.28
#